data_AF-A0A916A9T8-F1
#
_entry.id   AF-A0A916A9T8-F1
#
_cell.length_a   1.000
_cell.length_b   1.000
_cell.length_c   1.000
_cell.angle_alpha   90.00
_cell.angle_beta   90.00
_cell.angle_gamma   90.00
#
_symmetry.space_group_name_H-M   'P 1'
#
loop_
_entity.id
_entity.type
_entity.pdbx_description
1 polymer ?
#
loop_
_entity_poly.entity_id
_entity_poly.type
_entity_poly.pdbx_seq_one_letter_code
_entity_poly.pdbx_strand_id
1 'polypeptide(L)'
;MVAKTKKMTLAREQLEDGISLLMAARYVSALTLLGAAEEILARLLQEAGGEHPLDDYWKGINEIRRARGGEDLSKSFIHRHFNEPRNQVKHHTPGDAHEVVLHKVAAAVMMARRATTAAKDLNLKYKHQEALDTWLRANDFL
;
A
#
# COMPACT_ATOMS: atom_id res chain seq x y z
N MET A 1 -22.02 -10.25 18.92
CA MET A 1 -20.84 -10.96 19.47
C MET A 1 -19.67 -9.99 19.51
N VAL A 2 -18.97 -9.88 20.64
CA VAL A 2 -17.70 -9.12 20.73
C VAL A 2 -16.56 -10.14 20.74
N ALA A 3 -15.68 -10.08 19.74
CA ALA A 3 -14.51 -10.96 19.64
C ALA A 3 -13.23 -10.12 19.77
N LYS A 4 -12.30 -10.55 20.63
CA LYS A 4 -10.97 -9.96 20.73
C LYS A 4 -10.10 -10.53 19.61
N THR A 5 -9.69 -9.69 18.65
CA THR A 5 -8.82 -10.10 17.54
C THR A 5 -7.54 -9.27 17.51
N LYS A 6 -6.46 -9.85 16.98
CA LYS A 6 -5.16 -9.17 16.87
C LYS A 6 -5.16 -8.24 15.66
N LYS A 7 -4.49 -7.10 15.74
CA LYS A 7 -4.29 -6.17 14.60
C LYS A 7 -3.65 -6.89 13.40
N MET A 8 -2.67 -7.75 13.65
CA MET A 8 -2.04 -8.59 12.62
C MET A 8 -3.06 -9.50 11.90
N THR A 9 -4.03 -10.06 12.64
CA THR A 9 -5.08 -10.92 12.05
C THR A 9 -5.99 -10.12 11.12
N LEU A 10 -6.42 -8.93 11.55
CA LEU A 10 -7.21 -8.02 10.73
C LEU A 10 -6.44 -7.60 9.47
N ALA A 11 -5.17 -7.22 9.61
CA ALA A 11 -4.38 -6.78 8.47
C ALA A 11 -4.16 -7.91 7.45
N ARG A 12 -3.96 -9.15 7.91
CA ARG A 12 -3.87 -10.32 7.05
C ARG A 12 -5.17 -10.56 6.26
N GLU A 13 -6.32 -10.48 6.92
CA GLU A 13 -7.63 -10.64 6.27
C GLU A 13 -7.83 -9.58 5.17
N GLN A 14 -7.56 -8.31 5.50
CA GLN A 14 -7.64 -7.21 4.54
C GLN A 14 -6.66 -7.37 3.37
N LEU A 15 -5.46 -7.91 3.61
CA LEU A 15 -4.47 -8.21 2.58
C LEU A 15 -4.98 -9.31 1.63
N GLU A 16 -5.44 -10.44 2.17
CA GLU A 16 -5.91 -11.59 1.40
C GLU A 16 -7.12 -11.24 0.51
N ASP A 17 -8.09 -10.52 1.09
CA ASP A 17 -9.29 -10.08 0.35
C ASP A 17 -8.94 -8.99 -0.67
N GLY A 18 -8.06 -8.05 -0.29
CA GLY A 18 -7.55 -7.01 -1.18
C GLY A 18 -6.84 -7.58 -2.41
N ILE A 19 -6.04 -8.64 -2.25
CA ILE A 19 -5.35 -9.34 -3.34
C ILE A 19 -6.35 -10.02 -4.27
N SER A 20 -7.32 -10.75 -3.70
CA SER A 20 -8.39 -11.38 -4.47
C SER A 20 -9.17 -10.37 -5.32
N LEU A 21 -9.52 -9.22 -4.74
CA LEU A 21 -10.20 -8.13 -5.45
C LEU A 21 -9.32 -7.49 -6.53
N LEU A 22 -8.02 -7.35 -6.28
CA LEU A 22 -7.06 -6.82 -7.26
C LEU A 22 -7.04 -7.72 -8.51
N MET A 23 -6.88 -9.03 -8.33
CA MET A 23 -6.85 -10.00 -9.43
C MET A 23 -8.19 -10.10 -10.17
N ALA A 24 -9.31 -9.83 -9.48
CA ALA A 24 -10.64 -9.74 -10.06
C ALA A 24 -10.97 -8.36 -10.69
N ALA A 25 -9.97 -7.50 -10.90
CA ALA A 25 -10.11 -6.15 -11.47
C ALA A 25 -11.06 -5.20 -10.69
N ARG A 26 -11.29 -5.48 -9.40
CA ARG A 26 -12.08 -4.63 -8.49
C ARG A 26 -11.18 -3.60 -7.79
N TYR A 27 -10.49 -2.78 -8.59
CA TYR A 27 -9.35 -1.97 -8.15
C TYR A 27 -9.64 -0.96 -7.02
N VAL A 28 -10.81 -0.32 -7.00
CA VAL A 28 -11.14 0.68 -5.96
C VAL A 28 -11.35 -0.01 -4.60
N SER A 29 -12.08 -1.12 -4.58
CA SER A 29 -12.27 -1.93 -3.38
C SER A 29 -10.94 -2.55 -2.93
N ALA A 30 -10.16 -3.08 -3.87
CA ALA A 30 -8.82 -3.60 -3.59
C ALA A 30 -7.92 -2.53 -2.96
N LEU A 31 -7.85 -1.32 -3.55
CA LEU A 31 -7.06 -0.20 -3.03
C LEU A 31 -7.44 0.16 -1.60
N THR A 32 -8.72 0.08 -1.25
CA THR A 32 -9.20 0.37 0.10
C THR A 32 -8.70 -0.69 1.10
N LEU A 33 -8.91 -1.98 0.81
CA LEU A 33 -8.52 -3.05 1.73
C LEU A 33 -7.00 -3.19 1.85
N LEU A 34 -6.30 -3.15 0.71
CA LEU A 34 -4.84 -3.15 0.67
C LEU A 34 -4.25 -1.93 1.39
N GLY A 35 -4.90 -0.76 1.27
CA GLY A 35 -4.54 0.44 2.02
C GLY A 35 -4.66 0.28 3.53
N ALA A 36 -5.74 -0.35 4.00
CA ALA A 36 -5.93 -0.65 5.42
C ALA A 36 -4.93 -1.70 5.93
N ALA A 37 -4.67 -2.74 5.14
CA ALA A 37 -3.68 -3.77 5.45
C ALA A 37 -2.28 -3.16 5.58
N GLU A 38 -1.86 -2.36 4.59
CA GLU A 38 -0.57 -1.67 4.57
C GLU A 38 -0.39 -0.77 5.77
N GLU A 39 -1.40 0.04 6.11
CA GLU A 39 -1.32 0.96 7.24
C GLU A 39 -1.11 0.23 8.57
N ILE A 40 -1.80 -0.89 8.79
CA ILE A 40 -1.60 -1.69 10.01
C ILE A 40 -0.25 -2.39 10.00
N LEU A 41 0.12 -3.06 8.89
CA LEU A 41 1.37 -3.82 8.79
C LEU A 41 2.59 -2.91 8.90
N ALA A 42 2.59 -1.76 8.24
CA ALA A 42 3.70 -0.80 8.31
C ALA A 42 3.91 -0.28 9.74
N ARG A 43 2.83 -0.05 10.50
CA ARG A 43 2.93 0.36 11.91
C ARG A 43 3.46 -0.76 12.80
N LEU A 44 2.97 -1.99 12.63
CA LEU A 44 3.49 -3.16 13.35
C LEU A 44 4.97 -3.41 13.01
N LEU A 45 5.38 -3.20 11.77
CA LEU A 45 6.78 -3.30 11.34
C LEU A 45 7.65 -2.25 12.02
N GLN A 46 7.19 -1.00 12.08
CA GLN A 46 7.88 0.08 12.82
C GLN A 46 8.02 -0.24 14.31
N GLU A 47 6.97 -0.79 14.95
CA GLU A 47 7.01 -1.24 16.34
C GLU A 47 8.03 -2.37 16.56
N ALA A 48 8.24 -3.21 15.56
CA ALA A 48 9.25 -4.27 15.57
C ALA A 48 10.67 -3.79 15.21
N GLY A 49 10.87 -2.47 15.02
CA GLY A 49 12.15 -1.86 14.66
C GLY A 49 12.47 -1.88 13.17
N GLY A 50 11.53 -2.27 12.32
CA GLY A 50 11.65 -2.18 10.86
C GLY A 50 11.33 -0.79 10.32
N GLU A 51 11.64 -0.57 9.04
CA GLU A 51 11.32 0.69 8.36
C GLU A 51 9.97 0.60 7.64
N HIS A 52 9.30 1.73 7.47
CA HIS A 52 8.06 1.76 6.70
C HIS A 52 8.39 1.56 5.22
N PRO A 53 7.59 0.78 4.44
CA PRO A 53 7.89 0.55 3.02
C PRO A 53 8.08 1.81 2.15
N LEU A 54 7.51 2.96 2.53
CA LEU A 54 7.69 4.23 1.80
C LEU A 54 9.02 4.92 2.08
N ASP A 55 9.71 4.51 3.13
CA ASP A 55 10.98 5.12 3.52
C ASP A 55 12.07 4.76 2.50
N ASP A 56 12.02 3.54 1.96
CA ASP A 56 12.87 3.12 0.84
C ASP A 56 12.58 3.89 -0.44
N TYR A 57 11.30 4.12 -0.77
CA TYR A 57 10.94 4.98 -1.91
C TYR A 57 11.45 6.40 -1.70
N TRP A 58 11.32 6.96 -0.51
CA TRP A 58 11.84 8.29 -0.19
C TRP A 58 13.36 8.37 -0.37
N LYS A 59 14.10 7.39 0.16
CA LYS A 59 15.56 7.29 -0.01
C LYS A 59 15.95 7.23 -1.49
N GLY A 60 15.34 6.32 -2.26
CA GLY A 60 15.64 6.13 -3.68
C GLY A 60 15.26 7.33 -4.55
N ILE A 61 14.13 7.98 -4.28
CA ILE A 61 13.72 9.20 -4.99
C ILE A 61 14.74 10.32 -4.73
N ASN A 62 15.17 10.53 -3.49
CA ASN A 62 16.15 11.55 -3.17
C ASN A 62 17.53 11.24 -3.76
N GLU A 63 17.93 9.98 -3.80
CA GLU A 63 19.16 9.56 -4.48
C GLU A 63 19.16 9.94 -5.97
N ILE A 64 18.07 9.62 -6.68
CA ILE A 64 17.90 9.98 -8.10
C ILE A 64 17.90 11.51 -8.28
N ARG A 65 17.25 12.25 -7.37
CA ARG A 65 17.22 13.72 -7.44
C ARG A 65 18.60 14.33 -7.26
N ARG A 66 19.37 13.89 -6.25
CA ARG A 66 20.75 14.33 -6.06
C ARG A 66 21.63 14.02 -7.26
N ALA A 67 21.51 12.82 -7.84
CA ALA A 67 22.25 12.43 -9.03
C ALA A 67 21.94 13.30 -10.27
N ARG A 68 20.78 13.98 -10.27
CA ARG A 68 20.32 14.90 -11.32
C ARG A 68 20.46 16.38 -10.93
N GLY A 69 21.17 16.69 -9.84
CA GLY A 69 21.37 18.06 -9.35
C GLY A 69 20.15 18.71 -8.70
N GLY A 70 19.14 17.92 -8.33
CA GLY A 70 17.95 18.40 -7.62
C GLY A 70 18.06 18.28 -6.10
N GLU A 71 17.22 19.05 -5.39
CA GLU A 71 17.14 19.02 -3.92
C GLU A 71 16.33 17.83 -3.40
N ASP A 72 16.65 17.37 -2.20
CA ASP A 72 15.94 16.33 -1.47
C ASP A 72 14.49 16.73 -1.18
N LEU A 73 13.56 15.78 -1.36
CA LEU A 73 12.18 15.92 -0.91
C LEU A 73 12.07 15.48 0.55
N SER A 74 11.15 16.10 1.30
CA SER A 74 10.87 15.66 2.66
C SER A 74 10.13 14.33 2.69
N LYS A 75 10.38 13.53 3.72
CA LYS A 75 9.68 12.26 3.96
C LYS A 75 8.16 12.44 4.00
N SER A 76 7.68 13.49 4.65
CA SER A 76 6.25 13.82 4.75
C SER A 76 5.63 14.19 3.40
N PHE A 77 6.39 14.83 2.51
CA PHE A 77 5.95 15.11 1.15
C PHE A 77 5.72 13.81 0.37
N ILE A 78 6.69 12.88 0.39
CA ILE A 78 6.57 11.57 -0.27
C ILE A 78 5.41 10.78 0.31
N HIS A 79 5.33 10.66 1.64
CA HIS A 79 4.26 9.92 2.31
C HIS A 79 2.87 10.45 1.97
N ARG A 80 2.69 11.77 1.95
CA ARG A 80 1.43 12.40 1.54
C ARG A 80 1.07 12.06 0.09
N HIS A 81 1.99 12.27 -0.86
CA HIS A 81 1.72 12.03 -2.28
C HIS A 81 1.43 10.56 -2.59
N PHE A 82 2.17 9.63 -1.99
CA PHE A 82 1.97 8.19 -2.23
C PHE A 82 0.73 7.63 -1.53
N ASN A 83 0.23 8.30 -0.49
CA ASN A 83 -1.01 7.90 0.19
C ASN A 83 -2.25 8.60 -0.37
N GLU A 84 -2.09 9.63 -1.19
CA GLU A 84 -3.21 10.38 -1.77
C GLU A 84 -4.23 9.48 -2.49
N PRO A 85 -3.83 8.53 -3.36
CA PRO A 85 -4.78 7.67 -4.07
C PRO A 85 -5.69 6.85 -3.13
N ARG A 86 -5.13 6.30 -2.04
CA ARG A 86 -5.92 5.52 -1.08
C ARG A 86 -6.85 6.40 -0.23
N ASN A 87 -6.46 7.65 -0.01
CA ASN A 87 -7.26 8.60 0.77
C ASN A 87 -8.46 9.09 -0.04
N GLN A 88 -8.25 9.39 -1.32
CA GLN A 88 -9.30 9.81 -2.26
C GLN A 88 -10.45 8.79 -2.41
N VAL A 89 -10.18 7.49 -2.20
CA VAL A 89 -11.23 6.46 -2.29
C VAL A 89 -12.00 6.21 -0.98
N LYS A 90 -11.53 6.74 0.15
CA LYS A 90 -12.11 6.47 1.48
C LYS A 90 -12.51 7.71 2.27
N HIS A 91 -12.10 8.90 1.82
CA HIS A 91 -12.36 10.17 2.48
C HIS A 91 -13.05 11.13 1.50
N HIS A 92 -14.01 11.87 2.03
CA HIS A 92 -14.62 13.02 1.38
C HIS A 92 -14.84 14.07 2.46
N THR A 93 -14.23 15.23 2.29
CA THR A 93 -14.38 16.38 3.18
C THR A 93 -15.42 17.33 2.59
N PRO A 94 -16.29 17.97 3.40
CA PRO A 94 -17.18 19.01 2.89
C PRO A 94 -16.40 20.09 2.12
N GLY A 95 -16.73 20.26 0.83
CA GLY A 95 -16.04 21.17 -0.08
C GLY A 95 -15.06 20.52 -1.05
N ASP A 96 -14.77 19.22 -0.90
CA ASP A 96 -13.99 18.48 -1.90
C ASP A 96 -14.75 18.37 -3.23
N ALA A 97 -14.01 18.22 -4.33
CA ALA A 97 -14.59 17.95 -5.62
C ALA A 97 -15.37 16.62 -5.60
N HIS A 98 -16.49 16.57 -6.32
CA HIS A 98 -17.27 15.34 -6.50
C HIS A 98 -16.65 14.38 -7.52
N GLU A 99 -15.62 14.82 -8.24
CA GLU A 99 -14.91 14.04 -9.24
C GLU A 99 -13.42 13.94 -8.87
N VAL A 100 -12.85 12.76 -9.09
CA VAL A 100 -11.43 12.48 -8.82
C VAL A 100 -10.82 11.75 -10.02
N VAL A 101 -9.59 12.13 -10.36
CA VAL A 101 -8.79 11.41 -11.36
C VAL A 101 -7.89 10.41 -10.64
N LEU A 102 -8.12 9.12 -10.89
CA LEU A 102 -7.41 8.05 -10.21
C LEU A 102 -6.85 7.03 -11.20
N HIS A 103 -5.53 6.82 -11.16
CA HIS A 103 -4.87 5.67 -11.79
C HIS A 103 -5.10 4.40 -10.96
N LYS A 104 -6.36 3.93 -10.92
CA LYS A 104 -6.84 2.91 -9.98
C LYS A 104 -6.02 1.62 -9.97
N VAL A 105 -5.55 1.17 -11.15
CA VAL A 105 -4.75 -0.05 -11.27
C VAL A 105 -3.37 0.15 -10.63
N ALA A 106 -2.65 1.19 -11.04
CA ALA A 106 -1.33 1.51 -10.50
C ALA A 106 -1.38 1.77 -8.99
N ALA A 107 -2.40 2.49 -8.51
CA ALA A 107 -2.60 2.75 -7.09
C ALA A 107 -2.82 1.45 -6.30
N ALA A 108 -3.69 0.56 -6.78
CA ALA A 108 -3.97 -0.71 -6.10
C ALA A 108 -2.74 -1.64 -6.12
N VAL A 109 -2.03 -1.73 -7.24
CA VAL A 109 -0.77 -2.49 -7.36
C VAL A 109 0.30 -1.96 -6.40
N MET A 110 0.46 -0.64 -6.32
CA MET A 110 1.42 0.00 -5.40
C MET A 110 1.06 -0.29 -3.94
N MET A 111 -0.23 -0.27 -3.58
CA MET A 111 -0.67 -0.68 -2.25
C MET A 111 -0.40 -2.15 -1.97
N ALA A 112 -0.69 -3.04 -2.93
CA ALA A 112 -0.38 -4.45 -2.78
C ALA A 112 1.11 -4.65 -2.49
N ARG A 113 2.00 -4.03 -3.27
CA ARG A 113 3.46 -4.11 -3.05
C ARG A 113 3.88 -3.65 -1.66
N ARG A 114 3.41 -2.49 -1.22
CA ARG A 114 3.77 -1.96 0.11
C ARG A 114 3.27 -2.89 1.22
N ALA A 115 2.04 -3.37 1.11
CA ALA A 115 1.46 -4.29 2.09
C ALA A 115 2.20 -5.64 2.13
N THR A 116 2.54 -6.20 0.97
CA THR A 116 3.25 -7.49 0.89
C THR A 116 4.71 -7.39 1.31
N THR A 117 5.39 -6.28 1.05
CA THR A 117 6.72 -5.99 1.61
C THR A 117 6.65 -5.96 3.14
N ALA A 118 5.74 -5.18 3.72
CA ALA A 118 5.59 -5.11 5.17
C ALA A 118 5.23 -6.49 5.78
N ALA A 119 4.35 -7.25 5.14
CA ALA A 119 4.02 -8.62 5.56
C ALA A 119 5.25 -9.54 5.53
N LYS A 120 6.05 -9.47 4.47
CA LYS A 120 7.29 -10.26 4.33
C LYS A 120 8.29 -9.92 5.43
N ASP A 121 8.54 -8.65 5.69
CA ASP A 121 9.50 -8.20 6.71
C ASP A 121 9.04 -8.57 8.14
N LEU A 122 7.72 -8.66 8.35
CA LEU A 122 7.10 -9.18 9.57
C LEU A 122 7.06 -10.72 9.63
N ASN A 123 7.59 -11.43 8.63
CA ASN A 123 7.47 -12.89 8.48
C ASN A 123 6.01 -13.40 8.54
N LEU A 124 5.05 -12.59 8.08
CA LEU A 124 3.63 -12.91 8.07
C LEU A 124 3.29 -13.79 6.86
N LYS A 125 2.73 -14.98 7.13
CA LYS A 125 2.13 -15.83 6.10
C LYS A 125 0.70 -15.38 5.78
N TYR A 126 0.38 -15.32 4.49
CA TYR A 126 -0.94 -14.99 3.96
C TYR A 126 -1.20 -15.75 2.65
N LYS A 127 -2.46 -15.91 2.27
CA LYS A 127 -2.87 -16.59 1.03
C LYS A 127 -2.53 -15.76 -0.21
N HIS A 128 -2.55 -16.41 -1.38
CA HIS A 128 -2.40 -15.77 -2.70
C HIS A 128 -1.04 -15.14 -3.00
N GLN A 129 0.02 -15.43 -2.23
CA GLN A 129 1.38 -14.93 -2.50
C GLN A 129 1.85 -15.25 -3.92
N GLU A 130 1.93 -16.54 -4.26
CA GLU A 130 2.38 -16.99 -5.58
C GLU A 130 1.45 -16.52 -6.70
N ALA A 131 0.13 -16.55 -6.46
CA ALA A 131 -0.87 -16.10 -7.42
C ALA A 131 -0.72 -14.60 -7.73
N LEU A 132 -0.49 -13.77 -6.71
CA LEU A 132 -0.23 -12.33 -6.89
C LEU A 132 1.05 -12.11 -7.69
N ASP A 133 2.13 -12.81 -7.36
CA ASP A 133 3.41 -12.68 -8.08
C ASP A 133 3.26 -13.07 -9.56
N THR A 134 2.57 -14.19 -9.85
CA THR A 134 2.25 -14.59 -11.23
C THR A 134 1.41 -13.53 -11.93
N TRP A 135 0.36 -13.02 -11.27
CA TRP A 135 -0.53 -12.01 -11.84
C TRP A 135 0.21 -10.70 -12.14
N LEU A 136 1.08 -10.24 -11.24
CA LEU A 136 1.88 -9.03 -11.43
C LEU A 136 2.85 -9.15 -12.62
N ARG A 137 3.47 -10.33 -12.82
CA ARG A 137 4.33 -10.59 -13.99
C ARG A 137 3.53 -10.62 -15.29
N ALA A 138 2.38 -11.29 -15.28
CA ALA A 138 1.54 -11.44 -16.47
C ALA A 138 0.93 -10.13 -16.97
N ASN A 139 0.90 -9.10 -16.13
CA ASN A 139 0.36 -7.77 -16.45
C ASN A 139 1.45 -6.68 -16.52
N ASP A 140 2.72 -7.06 -16.68
CA ASP A 140 3.87 -6.16 -16.81
C ASP A 140 3.99 -5.10 -15.70
N PHE A 141 3.57 -5.46 -14.49
CA PHE A 141 3.75 -4.58 -13.33
C PHE A 141 5.10 -4.82 -12.64
N LEU A 142 5.72 -5.99 -12.84
CA LEU A 142 7.00 -6.43 -12.25
C LEU A 142 8.20 -6.16 -13.16
#